data_AF-A0A3V8CYZ6-F1
#
_entry.id   AF-A0A3V8CYZ6-F1
#
_cell.length_a   1.000
_cell.length_b   1.000
_cell.length_c   1.000
_cell.angle_alpha   90.00
_cell.angle_beta   90.00
_cell.angle_gamma   90.00
#
_symmetry.space_group_name_H-M   'P 1'
#
loop_
_entity.id
_entity.type
_entity.pdbx_description
1 polymer ?
#
loop_
_entity_poly.entity_id
_entity_poly.type
_entity_poly.pdbx_seq_one_letter_code
_entity_poly.pdbx_strand_id
1 'polypeptide(L)'
;MENNNSDTNKNRTSVGYAKNSEDPSNTTHTKKTRKSRNARYKSKTESIHEKSGFTTLKLRVGQDVMQKLEEIYRDHRGYELNETRKDLDALSKVVSYCVSKFYKEMYLQKKRGALPDILPAKTPRAQELYDLYQAVTHRALSGMPHQMIAIEMEHDRYQSPANIIASRRGSRKTPFPWDVSQVDDLLSIQWVNDEIKKLNKKEIHHPPIQPAAVDNLSDSEK
;
A
#
# COMPACT_ATOMS: atom_id res chain seq x y z
N MET A 1 -47.23 60.54 -29.46
CA MET A 1 -46.30 60.38 -30.60
C MET A 1 -46.08 58.90 -30.78
N GLU A 2 -46.54 58.41 -31.93
CA GLU A 2 -46.47 57.03 -32.38
C GLU A 2 -45.06 56.63 -32.85
N ASN A 3 -44.83 55.32 -32.81
CA ASN A 3 -44.22 54.49 -33.86
C ASN A 3 -42.70 54.47 -34.14
N ASN A 4 -42.19 53.23 -33.97
CA ASN A 4 -41.53 52.36 -34.97
C ASN A 4 -40.00 52.27 -35.05
N ASN A 5 -39.53 51.04 -34.73
CA ASN A 5 -38.66 50.12 -35.49
C ASN A 5 -37.47 50.72 -36.27
N SER A 6 -36.27 50.14 -36.21
CA SER A 6 -35.99 48.88 -36.91
C SER A 6 -34.68 48.20 -36.46
N ASP A 7 -34.68 46.89 -36.64
CA ASP A 7 -33.64 45.89 -36.44
C ASP A 7 -32.24 46.18 -37.00
N THR A 8 -31.21 45.59 -36.38
CA THR A 8 -30.20 44.81 -37.13
C THR A 8 -29.38 43.90 -36.22
N ASN A 9 -29.86 42.66 -36.11
CA ASN A 9 -29.14 41.40 -36.26
C ASN A 9 -27.58 41.46 -36.33
N LYS A 10 -26.89 40.94 -35.30
CA LYS A 10 -25.54 40.36 -35.44
C LYS A 10 -25.41 39.08 -34.62
N ASN A 11 -25.59 37.96 -35.32
CA ASN A 11 -25.12 36.61 -35.07
C ASN A 11 -23.95 36.50 -34.08
N ARG A 12 -24.19 35.84 -32.94
CA ARG A 12 -23.14 35.33 -32.06
C ARG A 12 -22.83 33.90 -32.49
N THR A 13 -22.03 33.78 -33.54
CA THR A 13 -21.56 32.50 -34.07
C THR A 13 -20.69 31.79 -33.03
N SER A 14 -21.10 30.59 -32.65
CA SER A 14 -20.32 29.63 -31.87
C SER A 14 -19.04 29.27 -32.63
N VAL A 15 -17.89 29.78 -32.18
CA VAL A 15 -16.59 29.34 -32.68
C VAL A 15 -16.24 28.03 -31.98
N GLY A 16 -16.46 26.92 -32.69
CA GLY A 16 -15.90 25.63 -32.33
C GLY A 16 -14.39 25.69 -32.40
N TYR A 17 -13.71 25.41 -31.28
CA TYR A 17 -12.27 25.22 -31.30
C TYR A 17 -11.97 23.92 -32.07
N ALA A 18 -11.38 24.11 -33.24
CA ALA A 18 -10.85 23.06 -34.08
C ALA A 18 -9.82 22.23 -33.30
N LYS A 19 -9.87 20.91 -33.50
CA LYS A 19 -8.83 19.96 -33.10
C LYS A 19 -7.49 20.43 -33.68
N ASN A 20 -6.62 20.94 -32.82
CA ASN A 20 -5.22 21.15 -33.19
C ASN A 20 -4.58 19.77 -33.40
N SER A 21 -4.21 19.52 -34.65
CA SER A 21 -3.34 18.46 -35.11
C SER A 21 -2.11 18.33 -34.20
N GLU A 22 -2.03 17.24 -33.44
CA GLU A 22 -0.84 16.91 -32.65
C GLU A 22 0.33 16.60 -33.59
N ASP A 23 1.36 17.42 -33.51
CA ASP A 23 2.67 17.20 -34.14
C ASP A 23 3.31 15.91 -33.57
N PRO A 24 3.60 14.88 -34.40
CA PRO A 24 4.10 13.58 -33.93
C PRO A 24 5.48 13.64 -33.25
N SER A 25 6.21 14.75 -33.36
CA SER A 25 7.48 14.95 -32.66
C SER A 25 7.29 15.13 -31.14
N ASN A 26 6.22 15.80 -30.71
CA ASN A 26 6.01 16.20 -29.31
C ASN A 26 5.54 15.01 -28.45
N THR A 27 4.79 14.08 -29.03
CA THR A 27 4.31 12.84 -28.40
C THR A 27 5.46 11.88 -28.10
N THR A 28 6.54 11.93 -28.87
CA THR A 28 7.70 11.03 -28.73
C THR A 28 8.65 11.51 -27.61
N HIS A 29 8.89 12.82 -27.50
CA HIS A 29 9.68 13.42 -26.42
C HIS A 29 8.99 13.29 -25.05
N THR A 30 7.67 13.47 -24.98
CA THR A 30 6.89 13.28 -23.75
C THR A 30 6.82 11.81 -23.30
N LYS A 31 6.73 10.85 -24.23
CA LYS A 31 6.82 9.41 -23.91
C LYS A 31 8.21 9.00 -23.42
N LYS A 32 9.29 9.48 -24.05
CA LYS A 32 10.68 9.20 -23.60
C LYS A 32 10.96 9.77 -22.21
N THR A 33 10.53 11.00 -21.94
CA THR A 33 10.67 11.63 -20.61
C THR A 33 9.75 11.04 -19.53
N ARG A 34 8.60 10.46 -19.89
CA ARG A 34 7.77 9.67 -18.96
C ARG A 34 8.41 8.31 -18.65
N LYS A 35 8.95 7.61 -19.66
CA LYS A 35 9.63 6.33 -19.49
C LYS A 35 10.88 6.45 -18.60
N SER A 36 11.69 7.50 -18.80
CA SER A 36 12.88 7.75 -17.96
C SER A 36 12.52 8.12 -16.52
N ARG A 37 11.49 8.94 -16.32
CA ARG A 37 10.96 9.24 -14.97
C ARG A 37 10.48 7.97 -14.27
N ASN A 38 9.70 7.14 -14.93
CA ASN A 38 9.19 5.89 -14.36
C ASN A 38 10.31 4.91 -13.98
N ALA A 39 11.37 4.82 -14.80
CA ALA A 39 12.55 4.01 -14.48
C ALA A 39 13.29 4.56 -13.25
N ARG A 40 13.48 5.88 -13.14
CA ARG A 40 14.11 6.51 -11.97
C ARG A 40 13.30 6.31 -10.69
N TYR A 41 11.97 6.41 -10.76
CA TYR A 41 11.10 6.12 -9.63
C TYR A 41 11.22 4.66 -9.20
N LYS A 42 11.20 3.71 -10.15
CA LYS A 42 11.36 2.29 -9.87
C LYS A 42 12.69 1.98 -9.18
N SER A 43 13.80 2.49 -9.71
CA SER A 43 15.13 2.32 -9.13
C SER A 43 15.25 2.95 -7.73
N LYS A 44 14.64 4.12 -7.50
CA LYS A 44 14.62 4.74 -6.17
C LYS A 44 13.85 3.90 -5.17
N THR A 45 12.68 3.38 -5.54
CA THR A 45 11.88 2.51 -4.65
C THR A 45 12.60 1.20 -4.34
N GLU A 46 13.20 0.56 -5.34
CA GLU A 46 14.00 -0.66 -5.14
C GLU A 46 15.18 -0.41 -4.21
N SER A 47 15.89 0.72 -4.37
CA SER A 47 16.99 1.11 -3.47
C SER A 47 16.52 1.34 -2.03
N ILE A 48 15.34 1.95 -1.82
CA ILE A 48 14.78 2.14 -0.47
C ILE A 48 14.42 0.79 0.16
N HIS A 49 13.81 -0.11 -0.59
CA HIS A 49 13.47 -1.45 -0.12
C HIS A 49 14.72 -2.23 0.28
N GLU A 50 15.78 -2.19 -0.54
CA GLU A 50 17.05 -2.84 -0.26
C GLU A 50 17.73 -2.29 1.01
N LYS A 51 17.81 -0.95 1.15
CA LYS A 51 18.33 -0.30 2.38
C LYS A 51 17.56 -0.71 3.64
N SER A 52 16.26 -0.94 3.49
CA SER A 52 15.36 -1.33 4.56
C SER A 52 15.27 -2.85 4.74
N GLY A 53 16.12 -3.64 4.08
CA GLY A 53 16.21 -5.10 4.27
C GLY A 53 15.12 -5.91 3.57
N PHE A 54 14.32 -5.29 2.70
CA PHE A 54 13.29 -6.00 1.93
C PHE A 54 13.90 -6.65 0.70
N THR A 55 13.61 -7.94 0.54
CA THR A 55 14.04 -8.74 -0.62
C THR A 55 12.84 -9.01 -1.54
N THR A 56 13.05 -8.89 -2.85
CA THR A 56 12.03 -9.25 -3.84
C THR A 56 12.06 -10.75 -4.12
N LEU A 57 10.92 -11.43 -3.94
CA LEU A 57 10.77 -12.85 -4.22
C LEU A 57 9.83 -13.06 -5.40
N LYS A 58 10.24 -13.90 -6.36
CA LYS A 58 9.36 -14.38 -7.45
C LYS A 58 8.72 -15.69 -7.01
N LEU A 59 7.42 -15.65 -6.71
CA LEU A 59 6.67 -16.82 -6.25
C LEU A 59 5.81 -17.39 -7.38
N ARG A 60 5.75 -18.72 -7.45
CA ARG A 60 4.74 -19.45 -8.21
C ARG A 60 3.80 -20.11 -7.20
N VAL A 61 2.51 -19.90 -7.38
CA VAL A 61 1.47 -20.35 -6.45
C VAL A 61 0.40 -21.07 -7.26
N GLY A 62 -0.03 -22.23 -6.78
CA GLY A 62 -1.10 -22.99 -7.42
C GLY A 62 -2.46 -22.33 -7.23
N GLN A 63 -3.45 -22.75 -8.02
CA GLN A 63 -4.79 -22.15 -8.03
C GLN A 63 -5.46 -22.14 -6.64
N ASP A 64 -5.45 -23.27 -5.94
CA ASP A 64 -6.03 -23.38 -4.58
C ASP A 64 -5.38 -22.39 -3.59
N VAL A 65 -4.06 -22.22 -3.66
CA VAL A 65 -3.33 -21.27 -2.81
C VAL A 65 -3.69 -19.84 -3.17
N MET A 66 -3.85 -19.52 -4.45
CA MET A 66 -4.28 -18.18 -4.88
C MET A 66 -5.69 -17.84 -4.40
N GLN A 67 -6.64 -18.77 -4.52
CA GLN A 67 -8.01 -18.55 -4.03
C GLN A 67 -8.03 -18.29 -2.51
N LYS A 68 -7.26 -19.06 -1.73
CA LYS A 68 -7.10 -18.81 -0.29
C LYS A 68 -6.46 -17.45 -0.01
N LEU A 69 -5.45 -17.05 -0.79
CA LEU A 69 -4.83 -15.74 -0.66
C LEU A 69 -5.79 -14.59 -0.99
N GLU A 70 -6.65 -14.74 -1.99
CA GLU A 70 -7.68 -13.76 -2.35
C GLU A 70 -8.73 -13.60 -1.26
N GLU A 71 -9.15 -14.70 -0.63
CA GLU A 71 -10.07 -14.66 0.51
C GLU A 71 -9.45 -13.93 1.70
N ILE A 72 -8.22 -14.28 2.07
CA ILE A 72 -7.49 -13.60 3.15
C ILE A 72 -7.24 -12.13 2.78
N TYR A 73 -6.90 -11.83 1.52
CA TYR A 73 -6.70 -10.46 1.04
C TYR A 73 -7.97 -9.62 1.23
N ARG A 74 -9.14 -10.18 0.91
CA ARG A 74 -10.43 -9.50 1.10
C ARG A 74 -10.72 -9.22 2.57
N ASP A 75 -10.43 -10.16 3.47
CA ASP A 75 -10.50 -9.96 4.93
C ASP A 75 -9.48 -8.92 5.42
N HIS A 76 -8.30 -8.86 4.80
CA HIS A 76 -7.22 -7.94 5.19
C HIS A 76 -7.43 -6.52 4.65
N ARG A 77 -8.10 -6.36 3.51
CA ARG A 77 -8.18 -5.09 2.76
C ARG A 77 -9.58 -4.51 2.63
N GLY A 78 -10.63 -5.34 2.75
CA GLY A 78 -12.01 -4.91 2.57
C GLY A 78 -12.43 -4.73 1.10
N TYR A 79 -11.64 -5.21 0.14
CA TYR A 79 -11.98 -5.18 -1.29
C TYR A 79 -11.31 -6.34 -2.03
N GLU A 80 -11.77 -6.63 -3.24
CA GLU A 80 -11.28 -7.75 -4.05
C GLU A 80 -9.90 -7.48 -4.65
N LEU A 81 -9.10 -8.54 -4.78
CA LEU A 81 -7.80 -8.47 -5.41
C LEU A 81 -7.99 -8.21 -6.91
N ASN A 82 -7.53 -7.06 -7.41
CA ASN A 82 -7.31 -6.89 -8.84
C ASN A 82 -5.83 -7.15 -9.11
N GLU A 83 -5.44 -7.78 -10.22
CA GLU A 83 -4.01 -8.08 -10.49
C GLU A 83 -3.19 -6.84 -10.90
N THR A 84 -3.48 -5.68 -10.30
CA THR A 84 -2.73 -4.44 -10.50
C THR A 84 -1.45 -4.45 -9.66
N ARG A 85 -0.43 -3.66 -10.08
CA ARG A 85 0.83 -3.55 -9.31
C ARG A 85 0.61 -3.16 -7.84
N LYS A 86 -0.33 -2.25 -7.57
CA LYS A 86 -0.64 -1.79 -6.20
C LYS A 86 -1.17 -2.94 -5.34
N ASP A 87 -2.01 -3.77 -5.94
CA ASP A 87 -2.61 -4.91 -5.27
C ASP A 87 -1.60 -6.06 -5.10
N LEU A 88 -0.62 -6.20 -5.99
CA LEU A 88 0.53 -7.10 -5.77
C LEU A 88 1.39 -6.68 -4.58
N ASP A 89 1.69 -5.37 -4.43
CA ASP A 89 2.38 -4.86 -3.25
C ASP A 89 1.54 -5.10 -1.99
N ALA A 90 0.22 -4.88 -2.07
CA ALA A 90 -0.70 -5.16 -0.96
C ALA A 90 -0.82 -6.66 -0.64
N LEU A 91 -0.72 -7.54 -1.64
CA LEU A 91 -0.72 -8.99 -1.50
C LEU A 91 0.57 -9.47 -0.83
N SER A 92 1.72 -8.86 -1.13
CA SER A 92 2.99 -9.18 -0.44
C SER A 92 2.89 -9.02 1.09
N LYS A 93 2.09 -8.05 1.54
CA LYS A 93 1.80 -7.81 2.95
C LYS A 93 0.89 -8.87 3.55
N VAL A 94 -0.10 -9.35 2.80
CA VAL A 94 -0.94 -10.48 3.22
C VAL A 94 -0.09 -11.73 3.38
N VAL A 95 0.83 -11.98 2.44
CA VAL A 95 1.80 -13.09 2.56
C VAL A 95 2.68 -12.91 3.81
N SER A 96 3.17 -11.70 4.09
CA SER A 96 3.94 -11.38 5.30
C SER A 96 3.16 -11.70 6.59
N TYR A 97 1.88 -11.33 6.65
CA TYR A 97 0.98 -11.69 7.74
C TYR A 97 0.82 -13.20 7.89
N CYS A 98 0.55 -13.92 6.79
CA CYS A 98 0.38 -15.38 6.79
C CYS A 98 1.62 -16.10 7.30
N VAL A 99 2.81 -15.70 6.83
CA VAL A 99 4.10 -16.26 7.28
C VAL A 99 4.32 -15.97 8.76
N SER A 100 4.07 -14.75 9.21
CA SER A 100 4.24 -14.37 10.62
C SER A 100 3.30 -15.14 11.55
N LYS A 101 2.04 -15.31 11.13
CA LYS A 101 1.05 -16.10 11.86
C LYS A 101 1.45 -17.56 11.95
N PHE A 102 1.80 -18.17 10.82
CA PHE A 102 2.26 -19.54 10.77
C PHE A 102 3.53 -19.76 11.60
N TYR A 103 4.51 -18.86 11.51
CA TYR A 103 5.74 -18.94 12.31
C TYR A 103 5.44 -18.93 13.81
N LYS A 104 4.57 -18.02 14.26
CA LYS A 104 4.18 -17.94 15.67
C LYS A 104 3.50 -19.23 16.15
N GLU A 105 2.51 -19.71 15.42
CA GLU A 105 1.71 -20.90 15.78
C GLU A 105 2.54 -22.20 15.72
N MET A 106 3.40 -22.33 14.71
CA MET A 106 4.11 -23.60 14.45
C MET A 106 5.50 -23.67 15.06
N TYR A 107 6.20 -22.54 15.21
CA TYR A 107 7.58 -22.51 15.68
C TYR A 107 7.69 -21.89 17.06
N LEU A 108 7.13 -20.70 17.30
CA LEU A 108 7.29 -20.03 18.60
C LEU A 108 6.51 -20.71 19.73
N GLN A 109 5.22 -20.99 19.52
CA GLN A 109 4.39 -21.69 20.53
C GLN A 109 4.92 -23.09 20.87
N LYS A 110 5.58 -23.74 19.91
CA LYS A 110 6.20 -25.06 20.09
C LYS A 110 7.65 -24.99 20.58
N LYS A 111 8.16 -23.81 20.95
CA LYS A 111 9.55 -23.56 21.40
C LYS A 111 10.63 -24.04 20.41
N ARG A 112 10.33 -23.97 19.10
CA ARG A 112 11.23 -24.33 18.00
C ARG A 112 11.74 -23.11 17.21
N GLY A 113 11.13 -21.95 17.41
CA GLY A 113 11.54 -20.70 16.77
C GLY A 113 12.61 -19.97 17.58
N ALA A 114 13.47 -19.23 16.89
CA ALA A 114 14.56 -18.43 17.46
C ALA A 114 14.42 -16.93 17.14
N LEU A 115 13.47 -16.55 16.28
CA LEU A 115 13.24 -15.16 15.91
C LEU A 115 12.34 -14.46 16.95
N PRO A 116 12.38 -13.12 17.02
CA PRO A 116 11.51 -12.33 17.90
C PRO A 116 10.03 -12.69 17.79
N ASP A 117 9.34 -12.75 18.93
CA ASP A 117 7.89 -12.99 18.97
C ASP A 117 7.09 -11.71 18.64
N ILE A 118 7.14 -11.30 17.37
CA ILE A 118 6.33 -10.20 16.86
C ILE A 118 4.91 -10.70 16.53
N LEU A 119 3.90 -9.94 16.92
CA LEU A 119 2.51 -10.24 16.62
C LEU A 119 2.23 -10.13 15.11
N PRO A 120 1.48 -11.08 14.52
CA PRO A 120 1.08 -11.00 13.13
C PRO A 120 0.25 -9.73 12.85
N ALA A 121 0.70 -8.93 11.88
CA ALA A 121 0.03 -7.69 11.49
C ALA A 121 -1.18 -7.94 10.56
N LYS A 122 -2.39 -7.93 11.10
CA LYS A 122 -3.64 -8.26 10.38
C LYS A 122 -4.22 -7.06 9.60
N THR A 123 -3.97 -5.83 10.01
CA THR A 123 -4.57 -4.68 9.31
C THR A 123 -3.54 -3.95 8.45
N PRO A 124 -3.96 -3.19 7.41
CA PRO A 124 -3.04 -2.41 6.58
C PRO A 124 -2.10 -1.53 7.41
N ARG A 125 -2.62 -0.92 8.48
CA ARG A 125 -1.84 -0.05 9.38
C ARG A 125 -0.92 -0.82 10.30
N ALA A 126 -1.38 -1.95 10.84
CA ALA A 126 -0.49 -2.83 11.61
C ALA A 126 0.67 -3.30 10.74
N GLN A 127 0.42 -3.54 9.45
CA GLN A 127 1.46 -3.91 8.51
C GLN A 127 2.42 -2.76 8.24
N GLU A 128 1.92 -1.55 8.02
CA GLU A 128 2.78 -0.37 7.87
C GLU A 128 3.72 -0.22 9.08
N LEU A 129 3.20 -0.40 10.30
CA LEU A 129 4.03 -0.37 11.51
C LEU A 129 5.05 -1.51 11.55
N TYR A 130 4.66 -2.72 11.17
CA TYR A 130 5.57 -3.87 11.10
C TYR A 130 6.68 -3.67 10.06
N ASP A 131 6.36 -3.06 8.91
CA ASP A 131 7.35 -2.73 7.89
C ASP A 131 8.35 -1.69 8.40
N LEU A 132 7.90 -0.70 9.20
CA LEU A 132 8.81 0.25 9.86
C LEU A 132 9.73 -0.44 10.85
N TYR A 133 9.19 -1.35 11.67
CA TYR A 133 9.98 -2.17 12.58
C TYR A 133 11.08 -2.94 11.84
N GLN A 134 10.75 -3.59 10.73
CA GLN A 134 11.71 -4.33 9.92
C GLN A 134 12.80 -3.41 9.34
N ALA A 135 12.40 -2.25 8.78
CA ALA A 135 13.32 -1.28 8.22
C ALA A 135 14.30 -0.71 9.26
N VAL A 136 13.79 -0.30 10.42
CA VAL A 136 14.59 0.25 11.52
C VAL A 136 15.51 -0.80 12.11
N THR A 137 14.99 -2.01 12.37
CA THR A 137 15.79 -3.12 12.90
C THR A 137 16.93 -3.47 11.95
N HIS A 138 16.67 -3.54 10.63
CA HIS A 138 17.71 -3.81 9.64
C HIS A 138 18.83 -2.77 9.66
N ARG A 139 18.48 -1.48 9.71
CA ARG A 139 19.47 -0.38 9.77
C ARG A 139 20.25 -0.38 11.08
N ALA A 140 19.58 -0.62 12.21
CA ALA A 140 20.23 -0.73 13.51
C ALA A 140 21.21 -1.91 13.57
N LEU A 141 20.82 -3.08 13.04
CA LEU A 141 21.69 -4.25 12.93
C LEU A 141 22.89 -4.02 12.00
N SER A 142 22.77 -3.10 11.05
CA SER A 142 23.88 -2.67 10.20
C SER A 142 24.85 -1.69 10.90
N GLY A 143 24.60 -1.36 12.18
CA GLY A 143 25.43 -0.46 12.98
C GLY A 143 25.11 1.02 12.84
N MET A 144 23.97 1.38 12.23
CA MET A 144 23.58 2.78 12.05
C MET A 144 23.14 3.42 13.38
N PRO A 145 23.67 4.60 13.76
CA PRO A 145 23.20 5.32 14.94
C PRO A 145 21.73 5.71 14.84
N HIS A 146 20.99 5.70 15.95
CA HIS A 146 19.54 5.92 15.95
C HIS A 146 19.15 7.31 15.40
N GLN A 147 19.96 8.34 15.65
CA GLN A 147 19.78 9.68 15.06
C GLN A 147 19.83 9.62 13.52
N MET A 148 20.78 8.86 12.97
CA MET A 148 20.91 8.71 11.52
C MET A 148 19.76 7.90 10.94
N ILE A 149 19.28 6.87 11.65
CA ILE A 149 18.09 6.12 11.24
C ILE A 149 16.89 7.07 11.13
N ALA A 150 16.62 7.90 12.15
CA ALA A 150 15.51 8.85 12.11
C ALA A 150 15.60 9.82 10.91
N ILE A 151 16.79 10.38 10.65
CA ILE A 151 17.04 11.28 9.52
C ILE A 151 16.80 10.56 8.19
N GLU A 152 17.31 9.34 8.02
CA GLU A 152 17.15 8.61 6.77
C GLU A 152 15.71 8.15 6.54
N MET A 153 14.99 7.76 7.59
CA MET A 153 13.57 7.37 7.48
C MET A 153 12.71 8.56 7.03
N GLU A 154 12.96 9.76 7.55
CA GLU A 154 12.33 11.00 7.11
C GLU A 154 12.71 11.31 5.64
N HIS A 155 13.99 11.23 5.28
CA HIS A 155 14.48 11.47 3.92
C HIS A 155 13.88 10.50 2.89
N ASP A 156 13.76 9.23 3.26
CA ASP A 156 13.17 8.17 2.43
C ASP A 156 11.64 8.25 2.39
N ARG A 157 11.04 9.22 3.10
CA ARG A 157 9.60 9.54 3.15
C ARG A 157 8.75 8.43 3.79
N TYR A 158 9.32 7.69 4.73
CA TYR A 158 8.53 6.84 5.59
C TYR A 158 7.64 7.69 6.50
N GLN A 159 6.39 7.29 6.70
CA GLN A 159 5.57 7.91 7.74
C GLN A 159 6.13 7.54 9.11
N SER A 160 6.16 8.49 10.04
CA SER A 160 6.54 8.18 11.43
C SER A 160 5.52 7.24 12.09
N PRO A 161 5.94 6.43 13.07
CA PRO A 161 5.04 5.57 13.85
C PRO A 161 3.88 6.35 14.48
N ALA A 162 4.18 7.56 14.98
CA ALA A 162 3.18 8.46 15.54
C ALA A 162 2.07 8.80 14.54
N ASN A 163 2.39 9.00 13.26
CA ASN A 163 1.38 9.24 12.22
C ASN A 163 0.52 7.99 11.94
N ILE A 164 1.12 6.80 11.90
CA ILE A 164 0.40 5.54 11.69
C ILE A 164 -0.60 5.31 12.82
N ILE A 165 -0.16 5.50 14.07
CA ILE A 165 -0.97 5.29 15.28
C ILE A 165 -2.07 6.36 15.40
N ALA A 166 -1.70 7.64 15.24
CA ALA A 166 -2.57 8.78 15.50
C ALA A 166 -3.61 9.06 14.41
N SER A 167 -3.52 8.42 13.24
CA SER A 167 -4.40 8.68 12.08
C SER A 167 -5.87 8.29 12.33
N ARG A 168 -6.59 9.04 13.19
CA ARG A 168 -8.05 9.14 13.12
C ARG A 168 -8.41 9.84 11.80
N ARG A 169 -9.52 9.44 11.18
CA ARG A 169 -10.06 10.12 9.99
C ARG A 169 -10.27 11.61 10.35
N GLY A 170 -9.46 12.48 9.73
CA GLY A 170 -9.49 13.93 9.92
C GLY A 170 -8.78 14.40 11.19
N SER A 171 -7.83 15.35 11.05
CA SER A 171 -7.52 16.43 12.02
C SER A 171 -6.04 16.79 12.24
N ARG A 172 -5.07 16.39 11.40
CA ARG A 172 -3.75 17.06 11.42
C ARG A 172 -3.28 17.45 10.03
N LYS A 173 -3.01 18.74 9.86
CA LYS A 173 -2.44 19.34 8.63
C LYS A 173 -0.95 19.05 8.49
N THR A 174 -0.26 18.74 9.59
CA THR A 174 1.18 18.47 9.63
C THR A 174 1.46 17.05 10.14
N PRO A 175 2.24 16.24 9.40
CA PRO A 175 2.74 14.96 9.88
C PRO A 175 3.65 15.17 11.10
N PHE A 176 3.64 14.22 12.03
CA PHE A 176 4.67 14.14 13.06
C PHE A 176 6.03 13.81 12.42
N PRO A 177 7.09 14.58 12.68
CA PRO A 177 8.42 14.27 12.18
C PRO A 177 8.96 13.00 12.85
N TRP A 178 9.94 12.38 12.20
CA TRP A 178 10.75 11.34 12.85
C TRP A 178 11.63 11.91 13.95
N ASP A 179 11.75 11.17 15.04
CA ASP A 179 12.66 11.46 16.15
C ASP A 179 13.33 10.17 16.67
N VAL A 180 14.33 10.32 17.54
CA VAL A 180 15.08 9.19 18.09
C VAL A 180 14.20 8.30 18.97
N SER A 181 13.26 8.88 19.73
CA SER A 181 12.38 8.10 20.60
C SER A 181 11.48 7.15 19.81
N GLN A 182 11.05 7.55 18.61
CA GLN A 182 10.31 6.68 17.70
C GLN A 182 11.15 5.53 17.15
N VAL A 183 12.47 5.74 16.97
CA VAL A 183 13.40 4.68 16.59
C VAL A 183 13.56 3.69 17.76
N ASP A 184 13.75 4.20 18.98
CA ASP A 184 13.86 3.38 20.19
C ASP A 184 12.58 2.56 20.45
N ASP A 185 11.41 3.19 20.28
CA ASP A 185 10.10 2.55 20.37
C ASP A 185 9.96 1.41 19.37
N LEU A 186 10.37 1.62 18.11
CA LEU A 186 10.35 0.58 17.09
C LEU A 186 11.33 -0.56 17.41
N LEU A 187 12.48 -0.29 18.02
CA LEU A 187 13.41 -1.35 18.43
C LEU A 187 12.91 -2.14 19.66
N SER A 188 11.90 -1.64 20.37
CA SER A 188 11.23 -2.34 21.46
C SER A 188 10.12 -3.27 20.93
N ILE A 189 10.41 -4.57 20.89
CA ILE A 189 9.44 -5.61 20.49
C ILE A 189 8.14 -5.52 21.32
N GLN A 190 8.24 -5.22 22.61
CA GLN A 190 7.07 -5.09 23.48
C GLN A 190 6.16 -3.93 23.03
N TRP A 191 6.76 -2.77 22.76
CA TRP A 191 6.02 -1.60 22.29
C TRP A 191 5.38 -1.87 20.92
N VAL A 192 6.14 -2.45 19.98
CA VAL A 192 5.64 -2.81 18.64
C VAL A 192 4.45 -3.76 18.74
N ASN A 193 4.53 -4.78 19.60
CA ASN A 193 3.45 -5.73 19.81
C ASN A 193 2.20 -5.07 20.40
N ASP A 194 2.36 -4.18 21.38
CA ASP A 194 1.24 -3.48 21.98
C ASP A 194 0.51 -2.60 20.96
N GLU A 195 1.24 -1.91 20.07
CA GLU A 195 0.66 -1.10 19.01
C GLU A 195 0.04 -1.95 17.88
N ILE A 196 0.69 -3.03 17.44
CA ILE A 196 0.10 -3.99 16.48
C ILE A 196 -1.21 -4.56 17.03
N LYS A 197 -1.25 -4.92 18.31
CA LYS A 197 -2.47 -5.42 18.97
C LYS A 197 -3.59 -4.39 18.94
N LYS A 198 -3.29 -3.11 19.21
CA LYS A 198 -4.27 -2.01 19.13
C LYS A 198 -4.76 -1.80 17.69
N LEU A 199 -3.86 -1.85 16.71
CA LEU A 199 -4.18 -1.65 15.30
C LEU A 199 -4.96 -2.82 14.70
N ASN A 200 -4.71 -4.05 15.16
CA ASN A 200 -5.43 -5.24 14.74
C ASN A 200 -6.88 -5.30 15.25
N LYS A 201 -7.17 -4.65 16.38
CA LYS A 201 -8.54 -4.58 16.93
C LYS A 201 -9.48 -3.65 16.16
N LYS A 202 -8.96 -2.81 15.27
CA LYS A 202 -9.78 -1.91 14.46
C LYS A 202 -10.45 -2.72 13.35
N GLU A 203 -11.77 -2.86 13.40
CA GLU A 203 -12.53 -3.57 12.38
C GLU A 203 -12.35 -2.94 10.99
N ILE A 204 -12.26 -3.81 9.99
CA ILE A 204 -12.30 -3.43 8.58
C ILE A 204 -13.73 -3.70 8.12
N HIS A 205 -14.41 -2.69 7.58
CA HIS A 205 -15.73 -2.90 7.00
C HIS A 205 -15.60 -3.59 5.65
N HIS A 206 -16.27 -4.73 5.49
CA HIS A 206 -16.31 -5.48 4.24
C HIS A 206 -17.59 -5.15 3.48
N PRO A 207 -17.53 -4.95 2.15
CA PRO A 207 -18.71 -5.00 1.32
C PRO A 207 -19.33 -6.42 1.37
N PRO A 208 -20.67 -6.55 1.21
CA PRO A 208 -21.33 -7.85 1.24
C PRO A 208 -20.75 -8.84 0.21
N ILE A 209 -20.53 -10.08 0.63
CA ILE A 209 -20.11 -11.17 -0.27
C ILE A 209 -21.30 -11.51 -1.18
N GLN A 210 -21.15 -11.34 -2.50
CA GLN A 210 -22.05 -11.98 -3.44
C GLN A 210 -21.65 -13.46 -3.52
N PRO A 211 -22.53 -14.42 -3.17
CA PRO A 211 -22.22 -15.83 -3.34
C PRO A 211 -21.93 -16.10 -4.82
N ALA A 212 -20.86 -16.86 -5.08
CA ALA A 212 -20.59 -17.37 -6.41
C ALA A 212 -21.85 -18.09 -6.91
N ALA A 213 -22.28 -17.78 -8.14
CA ALA A 213 -23.36 -18.49 -8.79
C ALA A 213 -23.01 -19.98 -8.76
N VAL A 214 -23.82 -20.76 -8.04
CA VAL A 214 -23.75 -22.21 -8.10
C VAL A 214 -24.26 -22.55 -9.50
N ASP A 215 -23.35 -22.77 -10.44
CA ASP A 215 -23.70 -23.37 -11.71
C ASP A 215 -24.29 -24.73 -11.38
N ASN A 216 -25.63 -24.81 -11.48
CA ASN A 216 -26.36 -26.05 -11.42
C ASN A 216 -25.90 -26.90 -12.60
N LEU A 217 -24.91 -27.76 -12.36
CA LEU A 217 -24.71 -28.98 -13.13
C LEU A 217 -25.97 -29.83 -12.95
N SER A 218 -26.97 -29.55 -13.80
CA SER A 218 -28.09 -30.45 -14.02
C SER A 218 -27.51 -31.70 -14.66
N ASP A 219 -27.37 -32.75 -13.85
CA ASP A 219 -27.30 -34.13 -14.31
C ASP A 219 -28.36 -34.33 -15.39
N SER A 220 -27.89 -34.44 -16.64
CA SER A 220 -28.69 -34.87 -17.77
C SER A 220 -28.26 -36.29 -18.10
N GLU A 221 -28.54 -37.21 -17.17
CA GLU A 221 -28.63 -38.63 -17.50
C GLU A 221 -30.02 -38.89 -18.08
N LYS A 222 -30.10 -39.08 -19.40
CA LYS A 222 -31.06 -39.95 -20.08
C LYS A 222 -30.43 -40.54 -21.34
#